data_AF-A0A945VBZ8-F1
#
_entry.id   AF-A0A945VBZ8-F1
#
_cell.length_a   1.000
_cell.length_b   1.000
_cell.length_c   1.000
_cell.angle_alpha   90.00
_cell.angle_beta   90.00
_cell.angle_gamma   90.00
#
_symmetry.space_group_name_H-M   'P 1'
#
loop_
_entity.id
_entity.type
_entity.pdbx_description
1 polymer ?
#
loop_
_entity_poly.entity_id
_entity_poly.type
_entity_poly.pdbx_seq_one_letter_code
_entity_poly.pdbx_strand_id
1 'polypeptide(L)'
;MTESLSLEEIEALFTGDNNTFHFARWNRPIVPIVFGVDDETLTHLKSSIVTTVGITGNKIEETDPELGANFMWFFCQEWSEVLSVPDLQELIPN
;
A
#
# COMPACT_ATOMS: atom_id res chain seq x y z
N MET A 1 1.26 0.87 -29.55
CA MET A 1 2.60 0.55 -29.04
C MET A 1 2.90 1.57 -27.97
N THR A 2 2.93 1.16 -26.72
CA THR A 2 3.38 2.01 -25.63
C THR A 2 4.90 2.10 -25.77
N GLU A 3 5.45 3.29 -26.00
CA GLU A 3 6.90 3.47 -25.99
C GLU A 3 7.44 3.07 -24.60
N SER A 4 8.54 2.32 -24.59
CA SER A 4 9.22 1.98 -23.35
C SER A 4 10.01 3.19 -22.86
N LEU A 5 9.80 3.57 -21.60
CA LEU A 5 10.55 4.64 -20.93
C LEU A 5 12.05 4.29 -20.85
N SER A 6 12.91 5.30 -20.94
CA SER A 6 14.33 5.22 -20.60
C SER A 6 14.55 5.07 -19.09
N LEU A 7 15.76 4.70 -18.67
CA LEU A 7 16.08 4.52 -17.25
C LEU A 7 15.96 5.83 -16.47
N GLU A 8 16.39 6.94 -17.08
CA GLU A 8 16.33 8.29 -16.50
C GLU A 8 14.88 8.76 -16.35
N GLU A 9 14.02 8.46 -17.33
CA GLU A 9 12.59 8.73 -17.24
C GLU A 9 11.91 7.90 -16.15
N ILE A 10 12.31 6.63 -15.99
CA ILE A 10 11.83 5.79 -14.88
C ILE A 10 12.27 6.37 -13.55
N GLU A 11 13.55 6.73 -13.39
CA GLU A 11 14.08 7.28 -12.13
C GLU A 11 13.34 8.56 -11.72
N ALA A 12 13.09 9.46 -12.67
CA ALA A 12 12.35 10.71 -12.44
C ALA A 12 10.89 10.50 -11.96
N LEU A 13 10.28 9.34 -12.23
CA LEU A 13 8.95 9.00 -11.68
C LEU A 13 9.00 8.69 -10.18
N PHE A 14 10.17 8.32 -9.65
CA PHE A 14 10.33 7.92 -8.26
C PHE A 14 11.07 8.95 -7.41
N THR A 15 11.77 9.93 -7.99
CA THR A 15 12.58 10.92 -7.26
C THR A 15 12.08 12.36 -7.42
N GLY A 16 11.92 13.07 -6.28
CA GLY A 16 11.53 14.48 -6.26
C GLY A 16 12.71 15.47 -6.30
N ASP A 17 12.41 16.77 -6.18
CA ASP A 17 13.33 17.91 -6.36
C ASP A 17 14.66 17.85 -5.57
N ASN A 18 14.76 16.98 -4.55
CA ASN A 18 15.94 16.78 -3.70
C ASN A 18 16.54 15.37 -3.80
N ASN A 19 16.31 14.65 -4.91
CA ASN A 19 16.71 13.25 -5.09
C ASN A 19 16.16 12.30 -4.00
N THR A 20 15.04 12.70 -3.38
CA THR A 20 14.32 11.93 -2.38
C THR A 20 13.27 11.08 -3.06
N PHE A 21 13.17 9.81 -2.67
CA PHE A 21 12.12 8.93 -3.19
C PHE A 21 10.72 9.42 -2.77
N HIS A 22 9.85 9.72 -3.73
CA HIS A 22 8.47 10.19 -3.49
C HIS A 22 7.67 9.25 -2.58
N PHE A 23 7.92 7.95 -2.70
CA PHE A 23 7.16 6.90 -2.01
C PHE A 23 7.91 6.30 -0.81
N ALA A 24 9.10 6.82 -0.46
CA ALA A 24 9.89 6.30 0.65
C ALA A 24 9.32 6.72 2.01
N ARG A 25 8.52 5.85 2.62
CA ARG A 25 7.99 6.03 3.98
C ARG A 25 8.67 5.07 4.95
N TRP A 26 9.95 5.30 5.19
CA TRP A 26 10.74 4.51 6.13
C TRP A 26 10.37 4.80 7.58
N ASN A 27 10.55 3.80 8.45
CA ASN A 27 10.38 3.93 9.91
C ASN A 27 8.96 4.34 10.36
N ARG A 28 7.95 4.09 9.53
CA ARG A 28 6.53 4.23 9.89
C ARG A 28 5.98 2.87 10.33
N PRO A 29 5.16 2.81 11.38
CA PRO A 29 4.40 1.60 11.68
C PRO A 29 3.48 1.23 10.51
N ILE A 30 3.24 -0.08 10.37
CA ILE A 30 2.44 -0.63 9.29
C ILE A 30 0.98 -0.65 9.73
N VAL A 31 0.08 -0.12 8.91
CA VAL A 31 -1.36 -0.09 9.16
C VAL A 31 -2.07 -0.83 8.01
N PRO A 32 -2.35 -2.13 8.19
CA PRO A 32 -2.85 -2.98 7.13
C PRO A 32 -4.36 -2.82 6.91
N ILE A 33 -4.78 -2.85 5.64
CA ILE A 33 -6.18 -2.99 5.24
C ILE A 33 -6.29 -3.98 4.07
N VAL A 34 -7.30 -4.84 4.10
CA VAL A 34 -7.50 -5.91 3.11
C VAL A 34 -8.91 -5.82 2.56
N PHE A 35 -9.03 -5.86 1.23
CA PHE A 35 -10.30 -5.79 0.51
C PHE A 35 -10.54 -7.06 -0.30
N GLY A 36 -11.82 -7.41 -0.48
CA GLY A 36 -12.25 -8.44 -1.44
C GLY A 36 -12.06 -9.89 -0.97
N VAL A 37 -12.01 -10.11 0.35
CA VAL A 37 -11.94 -11.45 0.96
C VAL A 37 -13.08 -11.65 1.95
N ASP A 38 -13.45 -12.90 2.19
CA ASP A 38 -14.38 -13.26 3.27
C ASP A 38 -13.73 -13.15 4.66
N ASP A 39 -14.56 -13.20 5.70
CA ASP A 39 -14.14 -13.04 7.10
C ASP A 39 -13.15 -14.12 7.57
N GLU A 40 -13.30 -15.35 7.06
CA GLU A 40 -12.42 -16.47 7.39
C GLU A 40 -11.01 -16.22 6.83
N THR A 41 -10.93 -15.88 5.54
CA THR A 41 -9.69 -15.54 4.85
C THR A 41 -9.03 -14.31 5.45
N LEU A 42 -9.83 -13.28 5.78
CA LEU A 42 -9.34 -12.06 6.43
C LEU A 42 -8.61 -12.36 7.75
N THR A 43 -9.15 -13.30 8.54
CA THR A 43 -8.55 -13.71 9.81
C THR A 43 -7.16 -14.31 9.62
N HIS A 44 -7.00 -15.16 8.61
CA HIS A 44 -5.70 -15.74 8.27
C HIS A 44 -4.71 -14.69 7.79
N LEU A 45 -5.12 -13.80 6.88
CA LEU A 45 -4.27 -12.72 6.38
C LEU A 45 -3.80 -11.79 7.50
N LYS A 46 -4.69 -11.38 8.40
CA LYS A 46 -4.34 -10.54 9.56
C LYS A 46 -3.28 -11.22 10.43
N SER A 47 -3.45 -12.50 10.73
CA SER A 47 -2.49 -13.27 11.52
C SER A 47 -1.12 -13.36 10.84
N SER A 48 -1.11 -13.66 9.53
CA SER A 48 0.12 -13.73 8.75
C SER A 48 0.85 -12.37 8.71
N ILE A 49 0.14 -11.28 8.44
CA ILE A 49 0.73 -9.93 8.39
C ILE A 49 1.34 -9.56 9.74
N VAL A 50 0.59 -9.71 10.84
CA VAL A 50 1.07 -9.39 12.20
C VAL A 50 2.32 -10.20 12.55
N THR A 51 2.31 -11.50 12.24
CA THR A 51 3.43 -12.39 12.49
C THR A 51 4.67 -11.99 11.69
N THR A 52 4.51 -11.74 10.38
CA THR A 52 5.61 -11.34 9.50
C THR A 52 6.19 -9.99 9.92
N VAL A 53 5.34 -8.98 10.19
CA VAL A 53 5.79 -7.67 10.66
C VAL A 53 6.54 -7.80 11.98
N GLY A 54 6.05 -8.60 12.92
CA GLY A 54 6.70 -8.86 14.21
C GLY A 54 8.11 -9.47 14.07
N ILE A 55 8.34 -10.36 13.11
CA ILE A 55 9.67 -10.93 12.84
C ILE A 55 10.67 -9.85 12.39
N THR A 56 10.21 -8.85 11.65
CA THR A 56 11.08 -7.76 11.15
C THR A 56 11.40 -6.69 12.20
N GLY A 57 10.83 -6.77 13.40
CA GLY A 57 10.97 -5.76 14.45
C GLY A 57 10.13 -4.49 14.22
N ASN A 58 9.33 -4.46 13.15
CA ASN A 58 8.36 -3.40 12.90
C ASN A 58 7.10 -3.59 13.76
N LYS A 59 6.27 -2.55 13.84
CA LYS A 59 5.03 -2.54 14.61
C LYS A 59 3.83 -2.37 13.69
N ILE A 60 2.72 -3.01 14.08
CA ILE A 60 1.40 -2.72 13.55
C ILE A 60 0.76 -1.66 14.43
N GLU A 61 0.12 -0.67 13.81
CA GLU A 61 -0.73 0.31 14.49
C GLU A 61 -2.14 0.23 13.93
N GLU A 62 -3.10 0.80 14.66
CA GLU A 62 -4.51 0.81 14.22
C GLU A 62 -4.80 1.90 13.18
N THR A 63 -4.03 2.99 13.16
CA THR A 63 -4.29 4.15 12.28
C THR A 63 -3.00 4.90 11.97
N ASP A 64 -2.80 5.23 10.70
CA ASP A 64 -1.73 6.13 10.24
C ASP A 64 -2.21 7.59 10.35
N PRO A 65 -1.44 8.51 10.98
CA PRO A 65 -1.89 9.89 11.16
C PRO A 65 -2.12 10.70 9.88
N GLU A 66 -1.52 10.28 8.75
CA GLU A 66 -1.65 10.98 7.48
C GLU A 66 -2.68 10.33 6.56
N LEU A 67 -2.69 8.99 6.50
CA LEU A 67 -3.49 8.24 5.50
C LEU A 67 -4.60 7.39 6.09
N GLY A 68 -4.66 7.24 7.42
CA GLY A 68 -5.51 6.24 8.07
C GLY A 68 -4.97 4.82 7.91
N ALA A 69 -4.64 4.37 6.70
CA ALA A 69 -4.00 3.08 6.39
C ALA A 69 -2.84 3.26 5.40
N ASN A 70 -1.78 2.45 5.50
CA ASN A 70 -0.58 2.60 4.68
C ASN A 70 -0.06 1.29 4.07
N PHE A 71 -0.78 0.18 4.26
CA PHE A 71 -0.42 -1.12 3.70
C PHE A 71 -1.67 -1.86 3.20
N MET A 72 -2.05 -1.59 1.94
CA MET A 72 -3.33 -1.99 1.36
C MET A 72 -3.20 -3.22 0.47
N TRP A 73 -4.08 -4.21 0.65
CA TRP A 73 -4.13 -5.44 -0.16
C TRP A 73 -5.50 -5.57 -0.82
N PHE A 74 -5.51 -5.74 -2.14
CA PHE A 74 -6.73 -5.89 -2.93
C PHE A 74 -6.77 -7.29 -3.54
N PHE A 75 -7.85 -8.03 -3.26
CA PHE A 75 -8.16 -9.29 -3.92
C PHE A 75 -9.36 -9.05 -4.84
N CYS A 76 -9.11 -9.05 -6.14
CA CYS A 76 -10.14 -8.87 -7.16
C CYS A 76 -9.84 -9.77 -8.36
N GLN A 77 -10.88 -10.18 -9.11
CA GLN A 77 -10.70 -10.94 -10.35
C GLN A 77 -10.38 -10.00 -11.51
N GLU A 78 -11.01 -8.83 -11.51
CA GLU A 78 -10.89 -7.79 -12.54
C GLU A 78 -10.49 -6.45 -11.91
N TRP A 79 -9.61 -5.69 -12.57
CA TRP A 79 -9.17 -4.38 -12.09
C TRP A 79 -10.32 -3.36 -11.92
N SER A 80 -11.40 -3.54 -12.68
CA SER A 80 -12.58 -2.68 -12.57
C SER A 80 -13.25 -2.77 -11.19
N GLU A 81 -13.08 -3.87 -10.46
CA GLU A 81 -13.61 -4.03 -9.10
C GLU A 81 -12.95 -3.09 -8.10
N VAL A 82 -11.67 -2.76 -8.29
CA VAL A 82 -10.94 -1.83 -7.41
C VAL A 82 -11.60 -0.43 -7.42
N LEU A 83 -12.14 -0.02 -8.57
CA LEU A 83 -12.86 1.25 -8.70
C LEU A 83 -14.20 1.28 -7.95
N SER A 84 -14.71 0.12 -7.53
CA SER A 84 -15.94 0.03 -6.73
C SER A 84 -15.68 0.18 -5.23
N VAL A 85 -14.41 0.18 -4.79
CA VAL A 85 -14.05 0.39 -3.39
C VAL A 85 -14.43 1.81 -2.98
N PRO A 86 -15.34 1.99 -2.01
CA PRO A 86 -15.76 3.32 -1.58
C PRO A 86 -14.58 4.13 -1.06
N ASP A 87 -14.56 5.41 -1.41
CA ASP A 87 -13.61 6.40 -0.88
C ASP A 87 -12.13 6.04 -1.10
N LEU A 88 -11.82 5.14 -2.06
CA LEU A 88 -10.46 4.71 -2.34
C LEU A 88 -9.56 5.91 -2.70
N GLN A 89 -10.10 6.91 -3.40
CA GLN A 89 -9.38 8.13 -3.74
C GLN A 89 -8.96 8.95 -2.51
N GLU A 90 -9.68 8.83 -1.39
CA GLU A 90 -9.36 9.55 -0.14
C GLU A 90 -8.19 8.88 0.62
N LEU A 91 -7.85 7.64 0.25
CA LEU A 91 -6.74 6.87 0.85
C LEU A 91 -5.40 7.15 0.16
N ILE A 92 -5.41 7.85 -0.97
CA ILE A 92 -4.21 8.26 -1.71
C ILE A 92 -3.98 9.75 -1.44
N PRO A 93 -2.85 10.13 -0.82
CA PRO A 93 -2.53 11.55 -0.61
C PRO A 93 -2.26 12.24 -1.95
N ASN A 94 -2.65 13.52 -2.04
CA ASN A 94 -2.28 14.41 -3.15
C ASN A 94 -0.77 14.70 -3.19
#